data_AF-A0A2G6DNC8-F1
#
_entry.id   AF-A0A2G6DNC8-F1
#
_cell.length_a   1.000
_cell.length_b   1.000
_cell.length_c   1.000
_cell.angle_alpha   90.00
_cell.angle_beta   90.00
_cell.angle_gamma   90.00
#
_symmetry.space_group_name_H-M   'P 1'
#
loop_
_entity.id
_entity.type
_entity.pdbx_description
1 polymer ?
#
loop_
_entity_poly.entity_id
_entity_poly.type
_entity_poly.pdbx_seq_one_letter_code
_entity_poly.pdbx_strand_id
1 'polypeptide(L)'
;MDFAKNNSKITAYIISLILGCIGILAYSPFDYWGIAYLSAFGLIFAATHHHKKTAFLSVLLWSMGYFCIGINWVSISMMQFGGVPQIVSFLA
;
A
#
# COMPACT_ATOMS: atom_id res chain seq x y z
N MET A 1 2.63 23.09 22.11
CA MET A 1 1.35 22.57 21.56
C MET A 1 1.58 22.17 20.10
N ASP A 2 2.45 21.17 19.88
CA ASP A 2 2.94 20.83 18.53
C ASP A 2 2.48 19.44 18.05
N PHE A 3 1.84 18.66 18.94
CA PHE A 3 1.30 17.34 18.61
C PHE A 3 0.19 17.39 17.55
N ALA A 4 -0.67 18.41 17.57
CA ALA A 4 -1.83 18.49 16.67
C ALA A 4 -1.47 18.73 15.19
N LYS A 5 -0.36 19.44 14.91
CA LYS A 5 0.05 19.77 13.52
C LYS A 5 0.74 18.61 12.81
N ASN A 6 1.32 17.67 13.55
CA ASN A 6 1.96 16.48 13.00
C ASN A 6 0.97 15.33 12.77
N ASN A 7 -0.15 15.33 13.49
CA ASN A 7 -1.19 14.30 13.37
C ASN A 7 -1.78 14.21 11.95
N SER A 8 -1.94 15.34 11.24
CA SER A 8 -2.49 15.32 9.88
C SER A 8 -1.63 14.52 8.89
N LYS A 9 -0.30 14.52 9.06
CA LYS A 9 0.63 13.76 8.21
C LYS A 9 0.55 12.27 8.51
N ILE A 10 0.58 11.91 9.80
CA ILE A 10 0.48 10.51 10.24
C ILE A 10 -0.85 9.91 9.81
N THR A 11 -1.94 10.66 9.95
CA THR A 11 -3.27 10.27 9.46
C THR A 11 -3.25 10.02 7.96
N ALA A 12 -2.63 10.92 7.17
CA ALA A 12 -2.49 10.71 5.72
C ALA A 12 -1.72 9.44 5.39
N TYR A 13 -0.63 9.15 6.10
CA TYR A 13 0.17 7.94 5.93
C TYR A 13 -0.62 6.66 6.23
N ILE A 14 -1.31 6.63 7.37
CA ILE A 14 -2.09 5.46 7.81
C ILE A 14 -3.26 5.21 6.85
N ILE A 15 -4.00 6.25 6.48
CA ILE A 15 -5.12 6.15 5.53
C ILE A 15 -4.62 5.64 4.18
N SER A 16 -3.52 6.19 3.67
CA SER A 16 -2.95 5.79 2.38
C SER A 16 -2.54 4.32 2.39
N LEU A 17 -1.87 3.86 3.45
CA LEU A 17 -1.48 2.45 3.60
C LEU A 17 -2.69 1.52 3.62
N ILE A 18 -3.70 1.82 4.44
CA ILE A 18 -4.91 0.99 4.58
C ILE A 18 -5.68 0.92 3.26
N LEU A 19 -5.85 2.05 2.58
CA LEU A 19 -6.56 2.09 1.29
C LEU A 19 -5.79 1.36 0.18
N GLY A 20 -4.46 1.34 0.25
CA GLY A 20 -3.62 0.50 -0.62
C GLY A 20 -3.85 -1.00 -0.36
N CYS A 21 -3.76 -1.43 0.89
CA CYS A 21 -3.97 -2.83 1.28
C CYS A 21 -5.36 -3.36 0.91
N ILE A 22 -6.40 -2.56 1.14
CA ILE A 22 -7.78 -2.96 0.87
C ILE A 22 -8.06 -3.07 -0.64
N GLY A 23 -7.31 -2.35 -1.49
CA GLY A 23 -7.50 -2.37 -2.95
C GLY A 23 -7.40 -3.74 -3.59
N ILE A 24 -6.67 -4.67 -2.98
CA ILE A 24 -6.46 -6.03 -3.50
C ILE A 24 -7.75 -6.86 -3.46
N LEU A 25 -8.66 -6.54 -2.55
CA LEU A 25 -9.97 -7.21 -2.45
C LEU A 25 -10.85 -6.97 -3.68
N ALA A 26 -10.48 -6.03 -4.56
CA ALA A 26 -11.16 -5.82 -5.82
C ALA A 26 -10.84 -6.88 -6.89
N TYR A 27 -9.76 -7.65 -6.71
CA TYR A 27 -9.33 -8.68 -7.64
C TYR A 27 -9.79 -10.07 -7.18
N SER A 28 -9.79 -11.03 -8.10
CA SER A 28 -10.05 -12.42 -7.76
C SER A 28 -9.03 -12.94 -6.74
N PRO A 29 -9.44 -13.78 -5.78
CA PRO A 29 -10.73 -14.47 -5.67
C PRO A 29 -11.84 -13.71 -4.92
N PHE A 30 -11.63 -12.43 -4.57
CA PHE A 30 -12.57 -11.66 -3.75
C PHE A 30 -13.59 -10.88 -4.58
N ASP A 31 -13.18 -10.37 -5.74
CA ASP A 31 -14.03 -9.75 -6.76
C ASP A 31 -14.94 -8.60 -6.28
N TYR A 32 -14.57 -7.92 -5.19
CA TYR A 32 -15.27 -6.73 -4.69
C TYR A 32 -14.90 -5.48 -5.52
N TRP A 33 -15.33 -5.45 -6.77
CA TRP A 33 -14.98 -4.42 -7.77
C TRP A 33 -15.10 -2.97 -7.26
N GLY A 34 -16.10 -2.66 -6.43
CA GLY A 34 -16.31 -1.31 -5.90
C GLY A 34 -15.15 -0.78 -5.05
N ILE A 35 -14.39 -1.69 -4.44
CA ILE A 35 -13.23 -1.37 -3.61
C ILE A 35 -12.07 -0.80 -4.44
N ALA A 36 -11.98 -1.14 -5.73
CA ALA A 36 -10.97 -0.56 -6.63
C ALA A 36 -11.07 0.97 -6.68
N TYR A 37 -12.30 1.49 -6.77
CA TYR A 37 -12.54 2.94 -6.78
C TYR A 37 -12.20 3.58 -5.44
N LEU A 38 -12.52 2.91 -4.32
CA LEU A 38 -12.18 3.39 -3.00
C LEU A 38 -10.66 3.47 -2.79
N SER A 39 -9.93 2.45 -3.25
CA SER A 39 -8.47 2.41 -3.19
C SER A 39 -7.85 3.49 -4.09
N ALA A 40 -8.34 3.65 -5.32
CA ALA A 40 -7.91 4.68 -6.25
C ALA A 40 -8.18 6.10 -5.72
N PHE A 41 -9.30 6.32 -5.04
CA PHE A 41 -9.58 7.58 -4.37
C PHE A 41 -8.54 7.87 -3.27
N GLY A 42 -8.16 6.84 -2.50
CA GLY A 42 -7.07 6.91 -1.53
C GLY A 42 -5.73 7.33 -2.15
N LEU A 43 -5.40 6.78 -3.31
CA LEU A 43 -4.19 7.15 -4.05
C LEU A 43 -4.22 8.60 -4.53
N ILE A 44 -5.35 9.05 -5.10
CA ILE A 44 -5.50 10.44 -5.54
C ILE A 44 -5.37 11.38 -4.33
N PHE A 45 -6.04 11.07 -3.22
CA PHE A 45 -5.92 11.83 -1.97
C PHE A 45 -4.47 11.91 -1.47
N ALA A 46 -3.73 10.80 -1.51
CA ALA A 46 -2.32 10.75 -1.15
C ALA A 46 -1.46 11.62 -2.08
N ALA A 47 -1.71 11.58 -3.40
CA ALA A 47 -0.94 12.32 -4.40
C ALA A 47 -1.21 13.83 -4.39
N THR A 48 -2.44 14.25 -4.10
CA THR A 48 -2.84 15.67 -4.10
C THR A 48 -2.59 16.38 -2.77
N HIS A 49 -1.80 15.79 -1.87
CA HIS A 49 -1.52 16.39 -0.57
C HIS A 49 -0.67 17.66 -0.70
N HIS A 50 -1.05 18.73 0.00
CA HIS A 50 -0.42 20.06 -0.10
C HIS A 50 1.12 20.08 0.08
N HIS A 51 1.66 19.19 0.92
CA HIS A 51 3.10 19.09 1.16
C HIS A 51 3.71 17.98 0.32
N LYS A 52 4.59 18.33 -0.63
CA LYS A 52 5.23 17.39 -1.57
C LYS A 52 5.90 16.18 -0.90
N LYS A 53 6.62 16.39 0.21
CA LYS A 53 7.27 15.29 0.97
C LYS A 53 6.25 14.33 1.58
N THR A 54 5.13 14.86 2.08
CA THR A 54 4.05 14.05 2.63
C THR A 54 3.32 13.31 1.52
N ALA A 55 3.01 13.97 0.40
CA ALA A 55 2.41 13.33 -0.76
C ALA A 55 3.26 12.15 -1.27
N PHE A 56 4.57 12.37 -1.42
CA PHE A 56 5.49 11.31 -1.84
C PHE A 56 5.46 10.11 -0.88
N LEU A 57 5.60 10.34 0.43
CA LEU A 57 5.63 9.23 1.39
C LEU A 57 4.26 8.55 1.53
N SER A 58 3.16 9.30 1.45
CA SER A 58 1.80 8.74 1.45
C SER A 58 1.54 7.84 0.24
N VAL A 59 1.92 8.29 -0.96
CA VAL A 59 1.80 7.49 -2.19
C VAL A 59 2.69 6.25 -2.13
N LEU A 60 3.91 6.40 -1.61
CA LEU A 60 4.81 5.26 -1.41
C LEU A 60 4.18 4.22 -0.48
N LEU A 61 3.59 4.66 0.65
CA LEU A 61 2.93 3.77 1.60
C LEU A 61 1.67 3.11 1.02
N TRP A 62 0.86 3.84 0.25
CA TRP A 62 -0.26 3.27 -0.49
C TRP A 62 0.21 2.15 -1.42
N SER A 63 1.23 2.44 -2.25
CA SER A 63 1.78 1.49 -3.22
C SER A 63 2.41 0.29 -2.51
N MET A 64 3.11 0.50 -1.40
CA MET A 64 3.72 -0.57 -0.62
C MET A 64 2.64 -1.52 -0.07
N GLY A 65 1.57 -1.00 0.54
CA GLY A 65 0.46 -1.83 1.00
C GLY A 65 -0.20 -2.62 -0.12
N TYR A 66 -0.43 -1.96 -1.26
CA TYR A 66 -1.06 -2.56 -2.44
C TYR A 66 -0.20 -3.67 -3.07
N PHE A 67 1.10 -3.46 -3.24
CA PHE A 67 1.97 -4.44 -3.89
C PHE A 67 2.46 -5.53 -2.94
N CYS A 68 2.84 -5.20 -1.71
CA CYS A 68 3.34 -6.21 -0.76
C CYS A 68 2.30 -7.27 -0.45
N ILE A 69 1.02 -6.90 -0.37
CA ILE A 69 -0.06 -7.87 -0.15
C ILE A 69 -0.52 -8.47 -1.49
N GLY A 70 -0.65 -7.66 -2.55
CA GLY A 70 -1.22 -8.12 -3.82
C GLY A 70 -0.29 -9.04 -4.63
N ILE A 71 1.03 -8.91 -4.44
CA ILE A 71 2.07 -9.64 -5.18
C ILE A 71 2.85 -10.59 -4.25
N ASN A 72 2.40 -10.82 -3.01
CA ASN A 72 3.08 -11.71 -2.06
C ASN A 72 3.33 -13.13 -2.61
N TRP A 73 2.46 -13.61 -3.50
CA TRP A 73 2.58 -14.92 -4.15
C TRP A 73 3.89 -15.10 -4.94
N VAL A 74 4.55 -14.01 -5.38
CA VAL A 74 5.85 -14.08 -6.05
C VAL A 74 6.93 -14.66 -5.13
N SER A 75 6.79 -14.53 -3.81
CA SER A 75 7.68 -15.18 -2.84
C SER A 75 7.68 -16.71 -3.00
N ILE A 76 6.53 -17.32 -3.25
CA ILE A 76 6.44 -18.76 -3.50
C ILE A 76 7.23 -19.13 -4.75
N SER A 77 7.10 -18.35 -5.82
CA SER A 77 7.84 -18.56 -7.07
C SER A 77 9.36 -18.44 -6.87
N MET A 78 9.81 -17.45 -6.09
CA MET A 78 11.23 -17.27 -5.77
C MET A 78 11.80 -18.44 -4.94
N MET A 79 11.06 -18.93 -3.96
CA MET A 79 11.47 -20.09 -3.17
C MET A 79 11.50 -21.37 -3.99
N GLN A 80 10.46 -21.62 -4.82
CA GLN A 80 10.31 -22.86 -5.57
C GLN A 80 11.24 -22.95 -6.77
N PHE A 81 11.41 -21.86 -7.52
CA PHE A 81 12.16 -21.86 -8.79
C PHE A 81 13.49 -21.11 -8.70
N GLY A 82 13.66 -20.20 -7.75
CA GLY A 82 14.88 -19.41 -7.58
C GLY A 82 15.88 -19.96 -6.56
N GLY A 83 15.49 -20.95 -5.74
CA GLY A 83 16.34 -21.48 -4.67
C GLY A 83 16.65 -20.46 -3.56
N VAL A 84 15.86 -19.39 -3.47
CA VAL A 84 16.06 -18.29 -2.52
C VAL A 84 15.63 -18.73 -1.11
N PRO A 85 16.44 -18.48 -0.06
CA PRO A 85 16.04 -18.74 1.32
C PRO A 85 14.75 -17.99 1.70
N GLN A 86 13.90 -18.63 2.50
CA GLN A 86 12.56 -18.12 2.84
C GLN A 86 12.55 -16.67 3.34
N ILE A 87 13.46 -16.31 4.25
CA ILE A 87 13.52 -14.96 4.82
C ILE A 87 13.83 -13.89 3.77
N VAL A 88 14.71 -14.21 2.81
CA VAL A 88 15.12 -13.29 1.74
C VAL A 88 13.98 -13.13 0.75
N SER A 89 13.24 -14.20 0.50
CA SER A 89 12.11 -14.18 -0.44
C SER A 89 10.95 -13.29 0.00
N PHE A 90 10.73 -13.12 1.31
CA PHE A 90 9.70 -12.20 1.83
C PHE A 90 10.17 -10.75 1.96
N LEU A 91 11.49 -10.51 1.93
CA LEU A 91 12.08 -9.17 2.02
C LEU A 91 12.34 -8.54 0.64
N ALA A 92 12.38 -9.36 -0.40
CA ALA A 92 12.52 -8.96 -1.80
C ALA A 92 11.19 -8.43 -2.35
#